data_AF-A0A258KGP3-F1
#
_entry.id   AF-A0A258KGP3-F1
#
_cell.length_a   1.000
_cell.length_b   1.000
_cell.length_c   1.000
_cell.angle_alpha   90.00
_cell.angle_beta   90.00
_cell.angle_gamma   90.00
#
_symmetry.space_group_name_H-M   'P 1'
#
loop_
_entity.id
_entity.type
_entity.pdbx_description
1 polymer ?
#
loop_
_entity_poly.entity_id
_entity_poly.type
_entity_poly.pdbx_seq_one_letter_code
_entity_poly.pdbx_strand_id
1 'polypeptide(L)' 'MNIQSISDQELVNQYIHGNEPSLEELIRRHKSKIYTSIYLLVKDSYLAEDIFQDTFIKVI' A
#
# COMPACT_ATOMS: atom_id res chain seq x y z
N MET A 1 9.17 14.78 -11.96
CA MET A 1 8.32 13.79 -12.66
C MET A 1 7.05 13.58 -11.83
N ASN A 2 5.87 13.58 -12.46
CA ASN A 2 4.60 13.50 -11.74
C ASN A 2 4.27 12.03 -11.45
N ILE A 3 4.53 11.58 -10.23
CA ILE A 3 4.42 10.17 -9.80
C ILE A 3 2.96 9.66 -9.90
N GLN A 4 1.97 10.56 -9.96
CA GLN A 4 0.54 10.22 -10.05
C GLN A 4 0.09 9.62 -11.39
N SER A 5 0.89 9.74 -12.47
CA SER A 5 0.56 9.18 -13.80
C SER A 5 1.36 7.91 -14.16
N ILE A 6 2.20 7.42 -13.25
CA ILE A 6 3.01 6.22 -13.46
C ILE A 6 2.13 4.98 -13.21
N SER A 7 2.19 3.96 -14.07
CA SER A 7 1.42 2.73 -13.85
C SER A 7 1.97 1.94 -12.66
N ASP A 8 1.16 1.07 -12.06
CA ASP A 8 1.62 0.24 -10.95
C ASP A 8 2.78 -0.68 -11.36
N GLN A 9 2.78 -1.18 -12.59
CA GLN A 9 3.87 -1.99 -13.13
C GLN A 9 5.19 -1.20 -13.19
N GLU A 10 5.13 0.07 -13.57
CA GLU A 10 6.31 0.93 -13.63
C GLU A 10 6.79 1.32 -12.22
N LEU A 11 5.88 1.55 -11.28
CA LEU A 11 6.25 1.75 -9.87
C LEU A 11 6.94 0.51 -9.27
N VAL A 12 6.46 -0.70 -9.59
CA VAL A 12 7.09 -1.95 -9.16
C VAL A 12 8.50 -2.06 -9.74
N ASN A 13 8.66 -1.79 -11.03
CA ASN A 13 9.98 -1.76 -11.65
C ASN A 13 10.90 -0.76 -10.96
N GLN A 14 10.45 0.47 -10.73
CA GLN A 14 11.26 1.49 -10.06
C GLN A 14 11.66 1.08 -8.64
N TYR A 15 10.76 0.45 -7.87
CA TYR A 15 11.08 -0.09 -6.55
C TYR A 15 12.16 -1.17 -6.62
N ILE A 16 12.06 -2.12 -7.56
CA ILE A 16 13.08 -3.16 -7.77
C ILE A 16 14.46 -2.56 -8.10
N HIS A 17 14.49 -1.40 -8.77
CA HIS A 17 15.72 -0.67 -9.07
C HIS A 17 16.18 0.27 -7.93
N GLY A 18 15.57 0.21 -6.75
CA GLY A 18 15.97 0.94 -5.55
C GLY A 18 15.23 2.26 -5.31
N ASN A 19 14.18 2.58 -6.07
CA ASN A 19 13.33 3.74 -5.80
C ASN A 19 12.30 3.42 -4.71
N GLU A 20 12.70 3.51 -3.45
CA GLU A 20 11.84 3.25 -2.28
C GLU A 20 10.51 4.03 -2.30
N PRO A 21 10.45 5.32 -2.67
CA PRO A 21 9.19 6.07 -2.82
C PRO A 21 8.16 5.43 -3.76
N SER A 22 8.58 4.59 -4.71
CA SER A 22 7.66 3.89 -5.61
C SER A 22 6.80 2.86 -4.86
N LEU A 23 7.33 2.24 -3.81
CA LEU A 23 6.57 1.32 -2.96
C LEU A 23 5.55 2.07 -2.09
N GLU A 24 5.94 3.21 -1.52
CA GLU A 24 5.03 4.06 -0.75
C GLU A 24 3.83 4.48 -1.62
N GLU A 25 4.07 4.89 -2.86
CA GLU A 25 3.00 5.25 -3.80
C GLU A 25 2.09 4.06 -4.14
N LEU A 26 2.64 2.85 -4.33
CA LEU A 26 1.85 1.64 -4.55
C LEU A 26 0.94 1.34 -3.36
N ILE A 27 1.48 1.40 -2.15
CA ILE A 27 0.73 1.19 -0.91
C ILE A 27 -0.36 2.25 -0.78
N ARG A 28 -0.04 3.53 -1.02
CA ARG A 28 -0.98 4.65 -0.95
C ARG A 28 -2.15 4.47 -1.92
N ARG A 29 -1.90 4.00 -3.15
CA ARG A 29 -2.93 3.73 -4.18
C ARG A 29 -3.86 2.60 -3.79
N HIS A 30 -3.34 1.54 -3.16
CA HIS A 30 -4.12 0.34 -2.83
C HIS A 30 -4.63 0.29 -1.40
N LYS A 31 -4.23 1.24 -0.53
CA LYS A 31 -4.59 1.33 0.89
C LYS A 31 -6.07 1.05 1.16
N SER A 32 -6.97 1.74 0.45
CA SER A 32 -8.41 1.58 0.66
C SER A 32 -8.91 0.17 0.33
N LYS A 33 -8.43 -0.41 -0.78
CA LYS A 33 -8.81 -1.78 -1.19
C LYS A 33 -8.27 -2.81 -0.22
N ILE A 34 -7.00 -2.69 0.18
CA ILE A 34 -6.34 -3.59 1.12
C ILE A 34 -7.05 -3.54 2.48
N TYR A 35 -7.30 -2.34 3.02
CA TYR A 35 -8.04 -2.18 4.27
C TYR A 35 -9.43 -2.80 4.18
N THR A 36 -10.16 -2.56 3.08
CA THR A 36 -11.49 -3.16 2.85
C THR A 36 -11.41 -4.68 2.82
N SER A 37 -10.42 -5.26 2.14
CA SER A 37 -10.22 -6.73 2.10
C SER A 37 -9.92 -7.31 3.48
N ILE A 38 -9.06 -6.66 4.27
CA ILE A 38 -8.76 -7.08 5.64
C ILE A 38 -10.04 -7.01 6.48
N TYR A 39 -10.76 -5.90 6.42
CA TYR A 39 -12.02 -5.71 7.15
C TYR A 39 -13.07 -6.76 6.77
N LEU A 40 -13.21 -7.11 5.49
CA LEU A 40 -14.16 -8.14 5.05
C LEU A 40 -13.82 -9.54 5.60
N LEU A 41 -12.53 -9.81 5.83
CA LEU A 41 -12.06 -11.08 6.40
C LEU A 41 -12.28 -11.15 7.92
N VAL A 42 -11.88 -10.09 8.64
CA VAL A 42 -11.92 -10.09 10.12
C VAL A 42 -13.23 -9.58 10.71
N LYS A 43 -13.98 -8.77 9.95
CA LYS A 43 -15.27 -8.15 10.32
C LYS A 43 -15.24 -7.33 11.61
N ASP A 44 -14.07 -6.81 11.95
CA ASP A 44 -13.80 -5.97 13.12
C ASP A 44 -12.92 -4.80 12.67
N SER A 45 -13.37 -3.57 12.92
CA SER A 45 -12.67 -2.37 12.47
C SER A 45 -11.36 -2.14 13.23
N TYR A 46 -11.31 -2.46 14.52
CA TYR A 46 -10.11 -2.26 15.33
C TYR A 46 -9.03 -3.26 14.94
N LEU A 47 -9.40 -4.54 14.77
CA LEU A 47 -8.47 -5.56 14.34
C LEU A 47 -8.01 -5.33 12.88
N ALA A 48 -8.89 -4.86 12.00
CA ALA A 48 -8.52 -4.53 10.64
C ALA A 48 -7.54 -3.35 10.58
N GLU A 49 -7.75 -2.34 11.42
CA GLU A 49 -6.84 -1.21 11.55
C GLU A 49 -5.50 -1.66 12.11
N ASP A 50 -5.47 -2.46 13.19
CA ASP A 50 -4.25 -2.98 13.79
C ASP A 50 -3.41 -3.79 12.79
N ILE A 51 -4.04 -4.73 12.08
CA ILE A 51 -3.38 -5.53 11.02
C ILE A 51 -2.86 -4.63 9.89
N PHE A 52 -3.67 -3.66 9.45
CA PHE A 52 -3.27 -2.75 8.39
C PHE A 52 -2.07 -1.89 8.82
N GLN A 53 -2.10 -1.38 10.05
CA GLN A 53 -1.03 -0.57 10.61
C GLN A 53 0.27 -1.39 10.75
N ASP A 54 0.21 -2.58 11.36
CA ASP A 54 1.37 -3.44 11.56
C ASP A 54 2.05 -3.88 10.25
N THR A 55 1.25 -4.05 9.19
CA THR A 55 1.73 -4.50 7.89
C THR A 55 2.32 -3.37 7.06
N PHE A 56 1.73 -2.17 7.10
CA PHE A 56 2.05 -1.11 6.13
C PHE A 56 2.64 0.16 6.73
N ILE A 57 2.50 0.45 8.04
CA ILE A 57 3.07 1.66 8.64
C ILE A 57 4.60 1.57 8.77
N LYS A 58 5.19 0.38 8.95
CA LYS A 58 6.66 0.23 9.00
C LYS A 58 7.35 0.43 7.65
N VAL A 59 6.57 0.49 6.56
CA VAL A 59 7.05 0.61 5.19
C VAL A 59 7.00 2.08 4.70
N ILE A 60 6.33 2.96 5.45
CA ILE A 60 6.17 4.40 5.17
C ILE A 60 7.08 5.18 6.12
#